data_AF-A0A558GIA5-F1
#
_entry.id   AF-A0A558GIA5-F1
#
_cell.length_a   1.000
_cell.length_b   1.000
_cell.length_c   1.000
_cell.angle_alpha   90.00
_cell.angle_beta   90.00
_cell.angle_gamma   90.00
#
_symmetry.space_group_name_H-M   'P 1'
#
loop_
_entity.id
_entity.type
_entity.pdbx_description
1 polymer ?
#
loop_
_entity_poly.entity_id
_entity_poly.type
_entity_poly.pdbx_seq_one_letter_code
_entity_poly.pdbx_strand_id
1 'polypeptide(L)'
;MANKHLTADTKSVFVQFGANNLQDIAVSQFNNDSYRQAMVNNTNRIRQAAPHATITFVGYPAISAANGAMCPVRSGTSSEVGFNMDVLGLVRLGEDTINSAMRTAASAAGANYVDLRRASIDHNMCAPDSIRWVSGISEKSVTHNLSNHLTHAGVDGVARILSARS
;
A
#
# COMPACT_ATOMS: atom_id res chain seq x y z
N MET A 1 -22.45 3.13 -9.45
CA MET A 1 -21.14 3.01 -10.14
C MET A 1 -20.41 4.32 -9.97
N ALA A 2 -19.11 4.32 -9.69
CA ALA A 2 -18.35 5.53 -9.36
C ALA A 2 -18.57 6.66 -10.41
N ASN A 3 -19.22 7.73 -9.96
CA ASN A 3 -19.54 9.06 -10.52
C ASN A 3 -18.96 9.55 -11.88
N LYS A 4 -18.88 8.76 -12.96
CA LYS A 4 -18.48 9.22 -14.31
C LYS A 4 -17.11 9.97 -14.39
N HIS A 5 -16.23 9.83 -13.40
CA HIS A 5 -14.90 10.48 -13.42
C HIS A 5 -13.91 9.77 -14.35
N LEU A 6 -14.17 8.52 -14.72
CA LEU A 6 -13.43 7.81 -15.75
C LEU A 6 -14.10 8.06 -17.10
N THR A 7 -13.31 8.50 -18.07
CA THR A 7 -13.76 8.82 -19.42
C THR A 7 -12.78 8.26 -20.44
N ALA A 8 -13.14 8.34 -21.74
CA ALA A 8 -12.24 7.94 -22.81
C ALA A 8 -10.92 8.72 -22.84
N ASP A 9 -10.90 9.94 -22.30
CA ASP A 9 -9.72 10.80 -22.23
C ASP A 9 -8.82 10.52 -21.01
N THR A 10 -9.24 9.63 -20.11
CA THR A 10 -8.42 9.25 -18.96
C THR A 10 -7.14 8.54 -19.43
N LYS A 11 -5.99 9.09 -19.05
CA LYS A 11 -4.66 8.57 -19.45
C LYS A 11 -4.07 7.54 -18.49
N SER A 12 -4.26 7.75 -17.19
CA SER A 12 -3.62 6.95 -16.15
C SER A 12 -4.61 6.69 -15.01
N VAL A 13 -4.67 5.45 -14.53
CA VAL A 13 -5.50 5.04 -13.39
C VAL A 13 -4.62 4.27 -12.40
N PHE A 14 -4.47 4.82 -11.19
CA PHE A 14 -3.81 4.15 -10.08
C PHE A 14 -4.85 3.49 -9.18
N VAL A 15 -4.67 2.21 -8.88
CA VAL A 15 -5.58 1.42 -8.04
C VAL A 15 -4.81 0.85 -6.87
N GLN A 16 -5.23 1.19 -5.65
CA GLN A 16 -4.78 0.53 -4.43
C GLN A 16 -6.00 -0.05 -3.72
N PHE A 17 -6.07 -1.38 -3.66
CA PHE A 17 -7.19 -2.10 -3.04
C PHE A 17 -6.70 -3.43 -2.51
N GLY A 18 -7.29 -3.90 -1.41
CA GLY A 18 -7.04 -5.23 -0.85
C GLY A 18 -6.77 -5.27 0.66
N ALA A 19 -6.19 -4.22 1.27
CA ALA A 19 -5.79 -4.29 2.68
C ALA A 19 -6.97 -4.51 3.64
N ASN A 20 -8.13 -3.94 3.34
CA ASN A 20 -9.35 -4.14 4.12
C ASN A 20 -9.90 -5.57 4.05
N ASN A 21 -9.49 -6.34 3.04
CA ASN A 21 -9.88 -7.72 2.80
C ASN A 21 -8.71 -8.68 3.04
N LEU A 22 -7.71 -8.29 3.84
CA LEU A 22 -6.49 -9.09 4.01
C LEU A 22 -6.76 -10.52 4.47
N GLN A 23 -7.76 -10.72 5.34
CA GLN A 23 -8.18 -12.05 5.77
C GLN A 23 -8.72 -12.88 4.59
N ASP A 24 -9.61 -12.30 3.77
CA ASP A 24 -10.14 -12.95 2.57
C ASP A 24 -9.05 -13.25 1.56
N ILE A 25 -8.09 -12.33 1.38
CA ILE A 25 -6.94 -12.51 0.50
C ILE A 25 -6.10 -13.68 0.99
N ALA A 26 -5.76 -13.70 2.28
CA ALA A 26 -4.99 -14.79 2.88
C ALA A 26 -5.69 -16.15 2.73
N VAL A 27 -7.00 -16.21 2.94
CA VAL A 27 -7.79 -17.46 2.77
C VAL A 27 -7.90 -17.84 1.28
N SER A 28 -8.09 -16.88 0.37
CA SER A 28 -8.24 -17.14 -1.07
C SER A 28 -6.99 -17.69 -1.73
N GLN A 29 -5.81 -17.43 -1.17
CA GLN A 29 -4.55 -18.06 -1.62
C GLN A 29 -4.59 -19.59 -1.47
N PHE A 30 -5.41 -20.10 -0.54
CA PHE A 30 -5.59 -21.53 -0.29
C PHE A 30 -6.82 -22.11 -1.00
N ASN A 31 -7.76 -21.28 -1.46
CA ASN A 31 -8.97 -21.75 -2.12
C ASN A 31 -9.57 -20.72 -3.07
N ASN A 32 -9.69 -21.10 -4.35
CA ASN A 32 -10.46 -20.42 -5.39
C ASN A 32 -10.23 -18.88 -5.45
N ASP A 33 -9.15 -18.49 -6.15
CA ASP A 33 -8.52 -17.16 -6.27
C ASP A 33 -9.46 -15.98 -6.64
N SER A 34 -10.41 -15.72 -5.75
CA SER A 34 -11.53 -14.77 -5.88
C SER A 34 -11.06 -13.34 -5.88
N TYR A 35 -9.99 -13.04 -5.13
CA TYR A 35 -9.33 -11.75 -5.13
C TYR A 35 -8.77 -11.42 -6.52
N ARG A 36 -7.99 -12.32 -7.14
CA ARG A 36 -7.48 -12.11 -8.50
C ARG A 36 -8.61 -11.89 -9.48
N GLN A 37 -9.65 -12.73 -9.46
CA GLN A 37 -10.80 -12.59 -10.35
C GLN A 37 -11.52 -11.25 -10.17
N ALA A 38 -11.72 -10.79 -8.93
CA ALA A 38 -12.30 -9.50 -8.63
C ALA A 38 -11.47 -8.35 -9.22
N MET A 39 -10.14 -8.41 -9.09
CA MET A 39 -9.25 -7.39 -9.64
C MET A 39 -9.20 -7.40 -11.17
N VAL A 40 -9.26 -8.57 -11.81
CA VAL A 40 -9.41 -8.68 -13.27
C VAL A 40 -10.72 -8.04 -13.73
N ASN A 41 -11.83 -8.36 -13.06
CA ASN A 41 -13.14 -7.81 -13.37
C ASN A 41 -13.18 -6.28 -13.19
N ASN A 42 -12.59 -5.77 -12.10
CA ASN A 42 -12.48 -4.33 -11.87
C ASN A 42 -11.63 -3.63 -12.94
N THR A 43 -10.53 -4.25 -13.37
CA THR A 43 -9.69 -3.72 -14.47
C THR A 43 -10.47 -3.66 -15.77
N ASN A 44 -11.25 -4.69 -16.09
CA ASN A 44 -12.11 -4.68 -17.29
C ASN A 44 -13.16 -3.57 -17.24
N ARG A 45 -13.76 -3.32 -16.08
CA ARG A 45 -14.69 -2.19 -15.88
C ARG A 45 -14.01 -0.83 -16.07
N ILE A 46 -12.76 -0.68 -15.62
CA ILE A 46 -11.97 0.53 -15.88
C ILE A 46 -11.72 0.68 -17.38
N ARG A 47 -11.28 -0.37 -18.07
CA ARG A 47 -11.04 -0.35 -19.54
C ARG A 47 -12.31 -0.02 -20.35
N GLN A 48 -13.48 -0.46 -19.90
CA GLN A 48 -14.74 -0.09 -20.56
C GLN A 48 -15.02 1.42 -20.48
N ALA A 49 -14.66 2.07 -19.37
CA ALA A 49 -14.85 3.51 -19.19
C ALA A 49 -13.68 4.35 -19.76
N ALA A 50 -12.47 3.80 -19.72
CA ALA A 50 -11.21 4.44 -20.06
C ALA A 50 -10.32 3.50 -20.90
N PRO A 51 -10.67 3.24 -22.18
CA PRO A 51 -10.03 2.21 -23.00
C PRO A 51 -8.55 2.45 -23.31
N HIS A 52 -8.09 3.71 -23.21
CA HIS A 52 -6.71 4.09 -23.48
C HIS A 52 -5.88 4.31 -22.20
N ALA A 53 -6.48 4.13 -21.02
CA ALA A 53 -5.78 4.38 -19.78
C ALA A 53 -4.72 3.30 -19.49
N THR A 54 -3.55 3.73 -19.03
CA THR A 54 -2.60 2.87 -18.35
C THR A 54 -3.10 2.61 -16.93
N ILE A 55 -3.37 1.35 -16.62
CA ILE A 55 -3.85 0.93 -15.31
C ILE A 55 -2.66 0.39 -14.51
N THR A 56 -2.43 0.97 -13.33
CA THR A 56 -1.33 0.60 -12.43
C THR A 56 -1.87 0.25 -11.06
N PHE A 57 -1.59 -0.96 -10.60
CA PHE A 57 -1.86 -1.38 -9.24
C PHE A 57 -0.72 -0.88 -8.34
N VAL A 58 -1.07 -0.14 -7.30
CA VAL A 58 -0.12 0.41 -6.34
C VAL A 58 -0.16 -0.43 -5.08
N GLY A 59 0.93 -1.11 -4.75
CA GLY A 59 1.08 -1.84 -3.49
C GLY A 59 0.98 -0.91 -2.27
N TYR A 60 0.97 -1.50 -1.08
CA TYR A 60 0.96 -0.74 0.17
C TYR A 60 2.40 -0.36 0.60
N PRO A 61 2.60 0.76 1.33
CA PRO A 61 3.92 1.10 1.85
C PRO A 61 4.39 0.08 2.89
N ALA A 62 5.69 0.05 3.17
CA ALA A 62 6.23 -0.75 4.26
C ALA A 62 5.79 -0.15 5.60
N ILE A 63 5.06 -0.94 6.38
CA ILE A 63 4.74 -0.67 7.77
C ILE A 63 5.88 -1.21 8.64
N SER A 64 6.31 -2.44 8.38
CA SER A 64 7.41 -3.10 9.09
C SER A 64 8.78 -2.75 8.51
N ALA A 65 9.80 -2.72 9.36
CA ALA A 65 11.18 -2.58 8.91
C ALA A 65 11.66 -3.82 8.15
N ALA A 66 12.81 -3.73 7.48
CA ALA A 66 13.39 -4.84 6.71
C ALA A 66 13.57 -6.12 7.56
N ASN A 67 13.91 -5.98 8.84
CA ASN A 67 14.03 -7.06 9.82
C ASN A 67 12.71 -7.50 10.47
N GLY A 68 11.57 -6.95 10.04
CA GLY A 68 10.23 -7.25 10.56
C GLY A 68 9.82 -6.45 11.79
N ALA A 69 10.67 -5.57 12.31
CA ALA A 69 10.36 -4.76 13.48
C ALA A 69 9.20 -3.79 13.23
N MET A 70 8.45 -3.52 14.30
CA MET A 70 7.30 -2.61 14.33
C MET A 70 7.46 -1.64 15.49
N CYS A 71 7.28 -0.34 15.24
CA CYS A 71 7.40 0.70 16.27
C CYS A 71 6.11 1.54 16.41
N PRO A 72 5.04 0.95 16.94
CA PRO A 72 3.71 1.56 16.96
C PRO A 72 3.53 2.69 17.97
N VAL A 73 4.47 2.87 18.90
CA VAL A 73 4.42 3.96 19.88
C VAL A 73 5.62 4.86 19.69
N ARG A 74 5.34 6.17 19.54
CA ARG A 74 6.33 7.22 19.35
C ARG A 74 6.01 8.40 20.25
N SER A 75 6.96 8.75 21.11
CA SER A 75 6.86 9.94 21.97
C SER A 75 7.25 11.19 21.20
N GLY A 76 6.65 12.34 21.53
CA GLY A 76 7.09 13.63 20.99
C GLY A 76 8.47 14.09 21.50
N THR A 77 9.04 13.38 22.48
CA THR A 77 10.35 13.68 23.08
C THR A 77 11.50 12.83 22.54
N SER A 78 11.23 11.87 21.65
CA SER A 78 12.24 10.98 21.05
C SER A 78 12.01 10.91 19.55
N SER A 79 12.88 11.60 18.80
CA SER A 79 12.85 11.66 17.33
C SER A 79 13.66 10.54 16.66
N GLU A 80 14.25 9.65 17.45
CA GLU A 80 15.18 8.62 16.96
C GLU A 80 14.63 7.21 17.14
N VAL A 81 14.16 6.82 18.33
CA VAL A 81 13.77 5.42 18.61
C VAL A 81 12.28 5.27 18.96
N GLY A 82 11.56 4.44 18.22
CA GLY A 82 10.17 4.08 18.51
C GLY A 82 10.14 2.85 19.43
N PHE A 83 9.05 2.64 20.17
CA PHE A 83 8.96 1.46 21.03
C PHE A 83 8.75 0.23 20.15
N ASN A 84 9.79 -0.60 20.03
CA ASN A 84 9.72 -1.87 19.33
C ASN A 84 8.71 -2.77 20.02
N MET A 85 7.65 -3.15 19.32
CA MET A 85 6.85 -4.30 19.71
C MET A 85 7.26 -5.46 18.84
N ASP A 86 7.74 -6.52 19.48
CA ASP A 86 8.06 -7.78 18.81
C ASP A 86 6.76 -8.56 18.54
N VAL A 87 5.86 -7.95 17.76
CA VAL A 87 4.70 -8.65 17.17
C VAL A 87 5.24 -9.42 15.97
N LEU A 88 6.08 -10.40 16.27
CA LEU A 88 6.86 -11.21 15.33
C LEU A 88 6.00 -11.70 14.16
N GLY A 89 6.52 -11.55 12.95
CA GLY A 89 6.11 -12.24 11.72
C GLY A 89 4.75 -11.85 11.12
N LEU A 90 3.72 -11.55 11.92
CA LEU A 90 2.35 -11.46 11.41
C LEU A 90 2.10 -10.25 10.51
N VAL A 91 2.60 -9.07 10.89
CA VAL A 91 2.47 -7.88 10.04
C VAL A 91 3.28 -8.05 8.76
N ARG A 92 4.52 -8.54 8.90
CA ARG A 92 5.42 -8.84 7.78
C ARG A 92 4.81 -9.85 6.81
N LEU A 93 4.21 -10.91 7.34
CA LEU A 93 3.49 -11.93 6.59
C LEU A 93 2.29 -11.31 5.87
N GLY A 94 1.47 -10.50 6.56
CA GLY A 94 0.35 -9.79 5.94
C GLY A 94 0.78 -8.89 4.79
N GLU A 95 1.86 -8.13 4.97
CA GLU A 95 2.48 -7.33 3.91
C GLU A 95 2.94 -8.17 2.72
N ASP A 96 3.63 -9.28 2.97
CA ASP A 96 4.09 -10.20 1.92
C ASP A 96 2.92 -10.84 1.18
N THR A 97 1.89 -11.28 1.92
CA THR A 97 0.65 -11.86 1.39
C THR A 97 -0.05 -10.89 0.45
N ILE A 98 -0.29 -9.64 0.87
CA ILE A 98 -0.99 -8.68 0.02
C ILE A 98 -0.13 -8.20 -1.15
N ASN A 99 1.17 -7.98 -0.94
CA ASN A 99 2.10 -7.56 -2.00
C ASN A 99 2.14 -8.61 -3.12
N SER A 100 2.23 -9.89 -2.75
CA SER A 100 2.21 -11.01 -3.69
C SER A 100 0.86 -11.14 -4.41
N ALA A 101 -0.25 -11.07 -3.66
CA ALA A 101 -1.59 -11.15 -4.24
C ALA A 101 -1.85 -10.03 -5.25
N MET A 102 -1.50 -8.78 -4.92
CA MET A 102 -1.65 -7.64 -5.82
C MET A 102 -0.79 -7.76 -7.07
N ARG A 103 0.46 -8.22 -6.93
CA ARG A 103 1.36 -8.45 -8.06
C ARG A 103 0.81 -9.50 -9.02
N THR A 104 0.35 -10.64 -8.49
CA THR A 104 -0.28 -11.71 -9.28
C THR A 104 -1.55 -11.23 -9.97
N ALA A 105 -2.40 -10.48 -9.25
CA ALA A 105 -3.61 -9.91 -9.81
C ALA A 105 -3.34 -8.89 -10.93
N ALA A 106 -2.36 -8.01 -10.75
CA ALA A 106 -1.95 -7.04 -11.78
C ALA A 106 -1.50 -7.76 -13.06
N SER A 107 -0.65 -8.78 -12.92
CA SER A 107 -0.20 -9.60 -14.05
C SER A 107 -1.37 -10.27 -14.76
N ALA A 108 -2.32 -10.87 -14.03
CA ALA A 108 -3.48 -11.54 -14.62
C ALA A 108 -4.45 -10.56 -15.31
N ALA A 109 -4.52 -9.32 -14.83
CA ALA A 109 -5.35 -8.27 -15.43
C ALA A 109 -4.69 -7.57 -16.63
N GLY A 110 -3.39 -7.81 -16.87
CA GLY A 110 -2.59 -7.04 -17.83
C GLY A 110 -2.43 -5.58 -17.40
N ALA A 111 -2.25 -5.34 -16.10
CA ALA A 111 -2.02 -4.04 -15.50
C ALA A 111 -0.57 -3.94 -14.99
N ASN A 112 -0.07 -2.71 -14.85
CA ASN A 112 1.23 -2.46 -14.23
C ASN A 112 1.15 -2.70 -12.72
N TYR A 113 2.30 -2.93 -12.08
CA TYR A 113 2.40 -3.07 -10.63
C TYR A 113 3.56 -2.23 -10.07
N VAL A 114 3.27 -1.43 -9.04
CA VAL A 114 4.26 -0.70 -8.26
C VAL A 114 4.42 -1.37 -6.90
N ASP A 115 5.60 -1.94 -6.66
CA ASP A 115 5.98 -2.49 -5.36
C ASP A 115 6.35 -1.34 -4.40
N LEU A 116 5.31 -0.70 -3.86
CA LEU A 116 5.48 0.44 -2.97
C LEU A 116 6.17 0.04 -1.67
N ARG A 117 5.96 -1.19 -1.21
CA ARG A 117 6.61 -1.72 -0.02
C ARG A 117 8.13 -1.73 -0.18
N ARG A 118 8.64 -2.30 -1.27
CA ARG A 118 10.07 -2.28 -1.57
C ARG A 118 10.59 -0.84 -1.70
N ALA A 119 9.83 0.03 -2.35
CA ALA A 119 10.23 1.42 -2.56
C ALA A 119 10.23 2.28 -1.28
N SER A 120 9.56 1.83 -0.21
CA SER A 120 9.42 2.56 1.06
C SER A 120 10.01 1.81 2.26
N ILE A 121 10.80 0.76 2.03
CA ILE A 121 11.27 -0.13 3.10
C ILE A 121 12.10 0.59 4.17
N ASP A 122 12.83 1.65 3.81
CA ASP A 122 13.61 2.46 4.74
C ASP A 122 12.80 3.61 5.38
N HIS A 123 11.54 3.77 4.98
CA HIS A 123 10.61 4.82 5.41
C HIS A 123 9.48 4.31 6.30
N ASN A 124 9.66 3.11 6.86
CA ASN A 124 8.68 2.37 7.64
C ASN A 124 8.34 3.02 9.00
N MET A 125 7.48 2.36 9.77
CA MET A 125 7.05 2.81 11.10
C MET A 125 8.15 2.78 12.17
N CYS A 126 9.38 2.39 11.86
CA CYS A 126 10.54 2.50 12.75
C CYS A 126 11.58 3.51 12.25
N ALA A 127 11.34 4.14 11.10
CA ALA A 127 12.24 5.14 10.57
C ALA A 127 12.28 6.42 11.45
N PRO A 128 13.40 7.16 11.45
CA PRO A 128 13.51 8.47 12.09
C PRO A 128 12.46 9.45 11.56
N ASP A 129 12.05 10.42 12.37
CA ASP A 129 10.92 11.33 12.07
C ASP A 129 11.06 12.02 10.71
N SER A 130 12.27 12.41 10.34
CA SER A 130 12.58 13.09 9.08
C SER A 130 12.23 12.28 7.82
N ILE A 131 12.15 10.95 7.95
CA ILE A 131 11.91 10.03 6.84
C ILE A 131 10.83 8.98 7.15
N ARG A 132 10.05 9.20 8.22
CA ARG A 132 8.98 8.31 8.69
C ARG A 132 7.71 8.52 7.88
N TRP A 133 7.43 7.61 6.96
CA TRP A 133 6.27 7.71 6.07
C TRP A 133 5.03 7.04 6.62
N VAL A 134 5.15 6.14 7.60
CA VAL A 134 4.01 5.46 8.22
C VAL A 134 3.92 5.83 9.70
N SER A 135 2.78 6.35 10.12
CA SER A 135 2.50 6.70 11.52
C SER A 135 2.30 5.45 12.37
N GLY A 136 2.69 5.51 13.65
CA GLY A 136 2.35 4.49 14.63
C GLY A 136 0.86 4.44 15.02
N ILE A 137 0.53 3.54 15.95
CA ILE A 137 -0.77 3.50 16.64
C ILE A 137 -0.91 4.71 17.56
N SER A 138 0.12 4.97 18.37
CA SER A 138 0.26 6.14 19.22
C SER A 138 1.43 6.96 18.71
N GLU A 139 1.13 7.91 17.82
CA GLU A 139 2.11 8.75 17.16
C GLU A 139 1.97 10.19 17.64
N LYS A 140 3.06 10.78 18.12
CA LYS A 140 3.08 12.17 18.65
C LYS A 140 4.25 13.00 18.13
N SER A 141 5.09 12.43 17.26
CA SER A 141 6.32 13.07 16.78
C SER A 141 6.17 13.69 15.38
N VAL A 142 5.32 13.11 14.54
CA VAL A 142 5.14 13.53 13.14
C VAL A 142 3.68 13.84 12.83
N THR A 143 3.45 14.78 11.90
CA THR A 143 2.11 15.17 11.49
C THR A 143 1.42 14.07 10.68
N HIS A 144 0.26 13.63 11.14
CA HIS A 144 -0.55 12.58 10.52
C HIS A 144 -2.02 12.75 10.97
N ASN A 145 -2.94 12.13 10.24
CA ASN A 145 -4.38 12.18 10.55
C ASN A 145 -4.96 10.85 11.04
N LEU A 146 -4.33 9.73 10.66
CA LEU A 146 -4.80 8.38 10.96
C LEU A 146 -3.63 7.52 11.38
N SER A 147 -3.82 6.72 12.43
CA SER A 147 -2.85 5.71 12.87
C SER A 147 -2.63 4.64 11.80
N ASN A 148 -1.42 4.08 11.72
CA ASN A 148 -1.01 3.07 10.72
C ASN A 148 -1.18 3.49 9.24
N HIS A 149 -1.38 4.79 8.97
CA HIS A 149 -1.48 5.33 7.62
C HIS A 149 -0.24 6.18 7.28
N LEU A 150 -0.22 6.71 6.06
CA LEU A 150 0.82 7.63 5.66
C LEU A 150 0.79 8.90 6.52
N THR A 151 1.99 9.32 6.95
CA THR A 151 2.22 10.67 7.47
C THR A 151 2.14 11.68 6.33
N HIS A 152 2.18 12.98 6.63
CA HIS A 152 2.24 14.01 5.58
C HIS A 152 3.46 13.82 4.67
N ALA A 153 4.64 13.61 5.26
CA ALA A 153 5.86 13.29 4.50
C ALA A 153 5.72 11.99 3.68
N GLY A 154 4.98 11.02 4.20
CA GLY A 154 4.66 9.78 3.49
C GLY A 154 3.77 10.00 2.26
N VAL A 155 2.73 10.82 2.37
CA VAL A 155 1.88 11.19 1.22
C VAL A 155 2.73 11.83 0.12
N ASP A 156 3.59 12.79 0.46
CA ASP A 156 4.48 13.44 -0.49
C ASP A 156 5.50 12.47 -1.11
N GLY A 157 6.07 11.58 -0.30
CA GLY A 157 7.02 10.56 -0.75
C GLY A 157 6.40 9.60 -1.76
N VAL A 158 5.20 9.09 -1.45
CA VAL A 158 4.45 8.20 -2.34
C VAL A 158 4.03 8.92 -3.62
N ALA A 159 3.58 10.18 -3.52
CA ALA A 159 3.23 10.98 -4.69
C ALA A 159 4.42 11.12 -5.65
N ARG A 160 5.63 11.40 -5.15
CA ARG A 160 6.86 11.46 -5.96
C ARG A 160 7.19 10.12 -6.63
N ILE A 161 6.98 8.99 -5.95
CA ILE A 161 7.19 7.65 -6.53
C ILE A 161 6.22 7.39 -7.67
N LEU A 162 4.97 7.80 -7.54
CA LEU A 162 3.92 7.55 -8.54
C LEU A 162 3.99 8.51 -9.72
N SER A 163 4.30 9.79 -9.50
CA SER A 163 4.42 10.79 -10.58
C SER A 163 5.58 10.48 -11.53
N ALA A 164 6.60 9.75 -11.08
CA ALA A 164 7.68 9.27 -11.95
C ALA A 164 7.24 8.12 -12.89
N ARG A 165 5.97 7.68 -12.81
CA ARG A 165 5.43 6.49 -13.48
C ARG A 165 4.12 6.77 -14.22
N SER A 166 3.68 8.03 -14.25
CA SER A 166 2.41 8.50 -14.82
C SER A 166 2.52 8.96 -16.26
#